data_AF-A0A7S1RWS1-F1
#
_entry.id   AF-A0A7S1RWS1-F1
#
_cell.length_a   1.000
_cell.length_b   1.000
_cell.length_c   1.000
_cell.angle_alpha   90.00
_cell.angle_beta   90.00
_cell.angle_gamma   90.00
#
_symmetry.space_group_name_H-M   'P 1'
#
loop_
_entity.id
_entity.type
_entity.pdbx_description
1 polymer ?
#
loop_
_entity_poly.entity_id
_entity_poly.type
_entity_poly.pdbx_seq_one_letter_code
_entity_poly.pdbx_strand_id
1 'polypeptide(L)'
;DAEAHRPEIVDADAGEGEEPPMPGTEFAAQVVPLIRSFITSHYKDYGDGKVTLRHMKQHIVDRTSLGLTYEDLKDDRYSKIIEDEVDHIVRRCDGGQRPVACVTPKQEL
;
A
#
# COMPACT_ATOMS: atom_id res chain seq x y z
N ASP A 1 15.51 4.97 -61.49
CA ASP A 1 15.46 5.04 -60.02
C ASP A 1 15.03 6.42 -59.57
N ALA A 2 13.81 6.54 -59.06
CA ALA A 2 13.33 7.72 -58.36
C ALA A 2 12.48 7.19 -57.19
N GLU A 3 13.09 7.18 -56.00
CA GLU A 3 12.52 6.72 -54.74
C GLU A 3 11.28 7.55 -54.37
N ALA A 4 10.15 6.87 -54.23
CA ALA A 4 8.92 7.42 -53.69
C ALA A 4 9.05 7.53 -52.17
N HIS A 5 9.20 8.76 -51.68
CA HIS A 5 9.17 9.09 -50.26
C HIS A 5 7.74 8.90 -49.74
N ARG A 6 7.52 7.82 -48.96
CA ARG A 6 6.30 7.61 -48.18
C ARG A 6 6.28 8.59 -47.01
N PRO A 7 5.19 9.32 -46.75
CA PRO A 7 5.03 10.01 -45.48
C PRO A 7 4.78 8.98 -44.37
N GLU A 8 5.55 9.10 -43.28
CA GLU A 8 5.32 8.38 -42.04
C GLU A 8 4.01 8.86 -41.41
N ILE A 9 3.06 7.93 -41.29
CA ILE A 9 1.89 8.08 -40.45
C ILE A 9 2.35 8.14 -39.00
N VAL A 10 2.28 9.33 -38.41
CA VAL A 10 2.34 9.51 -36.96
C VAL A 10 0.99 9.10 -36.39
N ASP A 11 0.88 7.85 -35.95
CA ASP A 11 -0.24 7.42 -35.13
C ASP A 11 -0.18 8.16 -33.79
N ALA A 12 -1.03 9.17 -33.68
CA ALA A 12 -1.44 9.78 -32.44
C ALA A 12 -2.39 8.80 -31.71
N ASP A 13 -1.83 7.98 -30.84
CA ASP A 13 -2.57 7.15 -29.88
C ASP A 13 -2.15 7.65 -28.48
N ALA A 14 -2.93 8.52 -27.85
CA ALA A 14 -4.16 8.24 -27.12
C ALA A 14 -3.85 8.41 -25.62
N GLY A 15 -4.40 9.50 -25.06
CA GLY A 15 -4.63 9.71 -23.64
C GLY A 15 -3.59 9.13 -22.69
N GLU A 16 -2.59 9.95 -22.35
CA GLU A 16 -2.04 9.93 -21.00
C GLU A 16 -3.23 10.10 -20.05
N GLY A 17 -3.81 8.97 -19.62
CA GLY A 17 -4.65 8.96 -18.43
C GLY A 17 -3.79 9.59 -17.36
N GLU A 18 -4.29 10.67 -16.76
CA GLU A 18 -3.70 11.27 -15.58
C GLU A 18 -3.54 10.15 -14.54
N GLU A 19 -2.39 9.48 -14.54
CA GLU A 19 -2.01 8.54 -13.51
C GLU A 19 -2.01 9.37 -12.24
N PRO A 20 -2.90 9.10 -11.27
CA PRO A 20 -2.91 9.89 -10.05
C PRO A 20 -1.50 9.89 -9.45
N PRO A 21 -1.03 10.98 -8.84
CA PRO A 21 0.32 11.04 -8.30
C PRO A 21 0.55 9.81 -7.43
N MET A 22 1.65 9.10 -7.66
CA MET A 22 2.00 7.92 -6.85
C MET A 22 1.84 8.31 -5.38
N PRO A 23 1.15 7.49 -4.55
CA PRO A 23 1.01 7.79 -3.15
C PRO A 23 2.39 7.97 -2.54
N GLY A 24 2.72 9.22 -2.25
CA GLY A 24 4.05 9.62 -1.82
C GLY A 24 4.38 9.10 -0.44
N THR A 25 5.59 9.44 0.02
CA THR A 25 6.07 9.25 1.40
C THR A 25 5.06 9.73 2.45
N GLU A 26 4.22 10.72 2.14
CA GLU A 26 3.16 11.22 3.03
C GLU A 26 2.05 10.20 3.31
N PHE A 27 1.61 9.43 2.30
CA PHE A 27 0.63 8.37 2.52
C PHE A 27 1.21 7.29 3.43
N ALA A 28 2.42 6.83 3.13
CA ALA A 28 3.13 5.87 3.96
C ALA A 28 3.31 6.40 5.40
N ALA A 29 3.70 7.67 5.58
CA ALA A 29 3.89 8.27 6.88
C ALA A 29 2.61 8.30 7.73
N GLN A 30 1.43 8.43 7.11
CA GLN A 30 0.15 8.39 7.83
C GLN A 30 -0.36 6.95 8.04
N VAL A 31 -0.17 6.07 7.06
CA VAL A 31 -0.76 4.73 7.05
C VAL A 31 0.06 3.70 7.82
N VAL A 32 1.39 3.76 7.74
CA VAL A 32 2.28 2.86 8.49
C VAL A 32 1.99 2.84 10.00
N PRO A 33 1.89 3.99 10.71
CA PRO A 33 1.56 3.97 12.13
C PRO A 33 0.15 3.42 12.41
N LEU A 34 -0.82 3.64 11.51
CA LEU A 34 -2.17 3.07 11.63
C LEU A 34 -2.15 1.54 11.49
N ILE A 35 -1.40 0.99 10.53
CA ILE A 35 -1.21 -0.46 10.35
C ILE A 35 -0.58 -1.06 11.61
N ARG A 36 0.50 -0.45 12.13
CA ARG A 36 1.17 -0.91 13.35
C ARG A 36 0.24 -0.88 14.55
N SER A 37 -0.51 0.21 14.73
CA SER A 37 -1.48 0.34 15.82
C SER A 37 -2.59 -0.71 15.72
N PHE A 38 -3.09 -0.96 14.50
CA PHE A 38 -4.12 -1.96 14.25
C PHE A 38 -3.61 -3.38 14.55
N ILE A 39 -2.45 -3.76 14.02
CA ILE A 39 -1.84 -5.08 14.29
C ILE A 39 -1.51 -5.24 15.77
N THR A 40 -1.03 -4.19 16.45
CA THR A 40 -0.78 -4.22 17.90
C THR A 40 -2.06 -4.48 18.69
N SER A 41 -3.16 -3.81 18.32
CA SER A 41 -4.46 -3.96 18.98
C SER A 41 -5.10 -5.32 18.72
N HIS A 42 -4.88 -5.87 17.53
CA HIS A 42 -5.40 -7.16 17.09
C HIS A 42 -4.31 -8.25 17.06
N TYR A 43 -3.25 -8.12 17.86
CA TYR A 43 -2.05 -8.97 17.70
C TYR A 43 -2.35 -10.45 17.91
N LYS A 44 -3.28 -10.76 18.82
CA LYS A 44 -3.76 -12.12 19.06
C LYS A 44 -4.45 -12.70 17.82
N ASP A 45 -5.36 -11.96 17.20
CA ASP A 45 -6.05 -12.38 15.98
C ASP A 45 -5.10 -12.41 14.77
N TYR A 46 -4.09 -11.54 14.76
CA TYR A 46 -3.04 -11.51 13.74
C TYR A 46 -2.19 -12.78 13.78
N GLY A 47 -1.73 -13.20 14.97
CA GLY A 47 -1.00 -14.46 15.14
C GLY A 47 -1.84 -15.71 14.83
N ASP A 48 -3.16 -15.60 14.98
CA ASP A 48 -4.12 -16.64 14.59
C ASP A 48 -4.44 -16.62 13.07
N GLY A 49 -3.90 -15.67 12.29
CA GLY A 49 -4.19 -15.51 10.86
C GLY A 49 -5.60 -14.99 10.53
N LYS A 50 -6.32 -14.44 11.52
CA LYS A 50 -7.69 -13.88 11.36
C LYS A 50 -7.68 -12.44 10.86
N VAL A 51 -6.56 -11.74 11.02
CA VAL A 51 -6.39 -10.38 10.52
C VAL A 51 -6.00 -10.43 9.05
N THR A 52 -6.81 -9.81 8.19
CA THR A 52 -6.59 -9.76 6.74
C THR A 52 -6.33 -8.32 6.29
N LEU A 53 -5.74 -8.18 5.10
CA LEU A 53 -5.56 -6.87 4.45
C LEU A 53 -6.89 -6.12 4.29
N ARG A 54 -8.01 -6.83 4.14
CA ARG A 54 -9.35 -6.21 4.06
C ARG A 54 -9.71 -5.47 5.34
N HIS A 55 -9.48 -6.08 6.51
CA HIS A 55 -9.71 -5.44 7.80
C HIS A 55 -8.80 -4.22 7.99
N MET A 56 -7.54 -4.31 7.57
CA MET A 56 -6.59 -3.19 7.64
C MET A 56 -6.98 -2.04 6.72
N LYS A 57 -7.31 -2.31 5.46
CA LYS A 57 -7.75 -1.29 4.49
C LYS A 57 -9.00 -0.55 4.99
N GLN A 58 -9.99 -1.29 5.51
CA GLN A 58 -11.16 -0.68 6.12
C GLN A 58 -10.78 0.22 7.30
N HIS A 59 -9.89 -0.25 8.20
CA HIS A 59 -9.42 0.56 9.32
C HIS A 59 -8.68 1.82 8.88
N ILE A 60 -7.87 1.74 7.81
CA ILE A 60 -7.17 2.89 7.25
C ILE A 60 -8.19 3.90 6.74
N VAL A 61 -9.20 3.49 5.96
CA VAL A 61 -10.27 4.37 5.47
C VAL A 61 -11.02 5.05 6.62
N ASP A 62 -11.37 4.31 7.66
CA ASP A 62 -12.09 4.83 8.83
C ASP A 62 -11.26 5.82 9.67
N ARG A 63 -9.93 5.68 9.69
CA ARG A 63 -9.03 6.46 10.55
C ARG A 63 -8.29 7.56 9.83
N THR A 64 -8.13 7.43 8.51
CA THR A 64 -7.49 8.44 7.69
C THR A 64 -8.49 9.52 7.32
N SER A 65 -8.07 10.78 7.40
CA SER A 65 -8.87 11.91 6.92
C SER A 65 -8.52 12.30 5.49
N LEU A 66 -7.83 11.41 4.75
CA LEU A 66 -7.37 11.64 3.38
C LEU A 66 -8.50 11.64 2.33
N GLY A 67 -9.74 11.34 2.73
CA GLY A 67 -10.87 11.25 1.80
C GLY A 67 -10.79 10.06 0.84
N LEU A 68 -9.91 9.09 1.13
CA LEU A 68 -9.74 7.86 0.34
C LEU A 68 -10.83 6.86 0.70
N THR A 69 -11.32 6.14 -0.31
CA THR A 69 -12.27 5.05 -0.13
C THR A 69 -11.56 3.70 -0.08
N TYR A 70 -12.29 2.65 0.29
CA TYR A 70 -11.77 1.28 0.20
C TYR A 70 -11.38 0.90 -1.23
N GLU A 71 -12.06 1.45 -2.25
CA GLU A 71 -11.72 1.19 -3.65
C GLU A 71 -10.38 1.82 -4.03
N ASP A 72 -10.09 3.03 -3.54
CA ASP A 72 -8.78 3.66 -3.73
C ASP A 72 -7.66 2.83 -3.09
N LEU A 73 -7.90 2.23 -1.91
CA LEU A 73 -6.92 1.35 -1.27
C LEU A 73 -6.77 -0.02 -1.95
N LYS A 74 -7.67 -0.39 -2.87
CA LYS A 74 -7.50 -1.59 -3.71
C LYS A 74 -6.56 -1.33 -4.88
N ASP A 75 -6.39 -0.09 -5.29
CA ASP A 75 -5.43 0.27 -6.33
C ASP A 75 -4.02 -0.19 -5.91
N ASP A 76 -3.31 -0.84 -6.84
CA ASP A 76 -2.00 -1.44 -6.62
C ASP A 76 -1.00 -0.48 -5.99
N ARG A 77 -1.11 0.82 -6.27
CA ARG A 77 -0.17 1.82 -5.75
C ARG A 77 -0.29 2.00 -4.24
N TYR A 78 -1.51 2.09 -3.73
CA TYR A 78 -1.77 2.18 -2.29
C TYR A 78 -1.65 0.80 -1.62
N SER A 79 -2.14 -0.25 -2.28
CA SER A 79 -2.08 -1.62 -1.78
C SER A 79 -0.64 -2.05 -1.53
N LYS A 80 0.27 -1.75 -2.47
CA LYS A 80 1.68 -2.09 -2.36
C LYS A 80 2.33 -1.53 -1.09
N ILE A 81 2.03 -0.28 -0.72
CA ILE A 81 2.59 0.34 0.50
C ILE A 81 2.07 -0.37 1.75
N ILE A 82 0.78 -0.70 1.78
CA ILE A 82 0.15 -1.42 2.89
C ILE A 82 0.73 -2.83 3.00
N GLU A 83 0.84 -3.54 1.87
CA GLU A 83 1.34 -4.91 1.79
C GLU A 83 2.82 -5.01 2.15
N ASP A 84 3.64 -4.04 1.72
CA ASP A 84 5.07 -3.98 2.05
C ASP A 84 5.29 -3.82 3.57
N GLU A 85 4.58 -2.88 4.22
CA GLU A 85 4.67 -2.71 5.68
C GLU A 85 4.15 -3.95 6.42
N VAL A 86 3.06 -4.56 5.95
CA VAL A 86 2.53 -5.79 6.55
C VAL A 86 3.51 -6.94 6.40
N ASP A 87 4.09 -7.17 5.23
CA ASP A 87 5.11 -8.19 5.00
C ASP A 87 6.36 -7.95 5.88
N HIS A 88 6.78 -6.69 6.02
CA HIS A 88 7.85 -6.32 6.95
C HIS A 88 7.52 -6.70 8.40
N ILE A 89 6.28 -6.45 8.84
CA ILE A 89 5.81 -6.86 10.17
C ILE A 89 5.74 -8.39 10.27
N VAL A 90 5.21 -9.08 9.26
CA VAL A 90 5.13 -10.56 9.22
C VAL A 90 6.53 -11.16 9.37
N ARG A 91 7.51 -10.71 8.57
CA ARG A 91 8.89 -11.19 8.64
C ARG A 91 9.53 -10.90 9.99
N ARG A 92 9.27 -9.72 10.57
CA ARG A 92 9.86 -9.31 11.85
C ARG A 92 9.23 -10.02 13.06
N CYS A 93 7.94 -10.28 12.98
CA CYS A 93 7.12 -10.90 14.02
C CYS A 93 6.95 -12.42 13.85
N ASP A 94 7.52 -12.99 12.79
CA ASP A 94 7.35 -14.39 12.40
C ASP A 94 5.85 -14.77 12.32
N GLY A 95 5.07 -13.93 11.64
CA GLY A 95 3.61 -14.09 11.51
C GLY A 95 2.83 -14.04 12.83
N GLY A 96 3.40 -13.45 13.89
CA GLY A 96 2.76 -13.35 15.20
C GLY A 96 3.28 -14.34 16.26
N GLN A 97 4.29 -15.14 15.95
CA GLN A 97 4.94 -16.03 16.92
C GLN A 97 5.85 -15.28 17.92
N ARG A 98 6.26 -14.06 17.58
CA ARG A 98 7.07 -13.20 18.45
C ARG A 98 6.20 -12.37 19.39
N PRO A 99 6.75 -11.77 20.47
CA PRO A 99 5.99 -10.82 21.28
C PRO A 99 5.63 -9.56 20.48
N VAL A 100 4.48 -8.96 20.77
CA VAL A 100 3.92 -7.76 20.10
C VAL A 100 4.89 -6.60 19.93
N ALA A 101 5.92 -6.50 20.78
CA ALA A 101 7.01 -5.54 20.65
C ALA A 101 7.74 -5.62 19.29
N CYS A 102 7.63 -6.72 18.55
CA CYS A 102 8.17 -6.84 17.19
C CYS A 102 7.46 -5.92 16.19
N VAL A 103 6.22 -5.48 16.42
CA VAL A 103 5.47 -4.68 15.43
C VAL A 103 6.16 -3.34 15.19
N THR A 104 6.71 -2.72 16.23
CA THR A 104 7.46 -1.47 16.13
C THR A 104 8.94 -1.75 15.85
N PRO A 105 9.54 -1.19 14.78
CA PRO A 105 10.97 -1.34 14.55
C PRO A 105 11.75 -0.68 15.69
N LYS A 106 12.81 -1.35 16.15
CA LYS A 106 13.66 -0.91 17.27
C LYS A 106 14.49 0.37 16.97
N GLN A 107 14.23 1.05 15.85
CA GLN A 107 14.98 2.23 15.37
C GLN A 107 14.42 3.58 15.86
N GLU A 108 13.37 3.58 16.69
CA GLU A 108 12.82 4.80 17.30
C GLU A 108 12.98 4.80 18.83
N LEU A 109 14.23 4.62 19.31
CA LEU A 109 14.60 4.79 20.72
C LEU A 109 15.81 5.71 20.87
#